data_AF-A0A9E5E347-F1
#
_entry.id   AF-A0A9E5E347-F1
#
_cell.length_a   1.000
_cell.length_b   1.000
_cell.length_c   1.000
_cell.angle_alpha   90.00
_cell.angle_beta   90.00
_cell.angle_gamma   90.00
#
_symmetry.space_group_name_H-M   'P 1'
#
loop_
_entity.id
_entity.type
_entity.pdbx_description
1 polymer ?
#
loop_
_entity_poly.entity_id
_entity_poly.type
_entity_poly.pdbx_seq_one_letter_code
_entity_poly.pdbx_strand_id
1 'polypeptide(L)'
;MPTLPEMLRSAGYGTYMTGKWHIGNSDPATWPLQRGFDRFYGFLEGTSKFFRPDDLHWPRGISPAQRGSLIHQNGFLPDLVATCLDLGAATRPATMEGRPAPVVDGRTLRPLLAGATAPLHDAPICLEHEGNRMVRDGRWKLVGFFREPWELYDLETDRAEARNVAAAHPDIVRRLAAAYATWATRVGALPWDEAQHHSVYDADTKYGIRR
;
A
#
# COMPACT_ATOMS: atom_id res chain seq x y z
N MET A 1 5.14 -0.23 32.81
CA MET A 1 3.86 -0.71 32.24
C MET A 1 4.15 -1.57 31.03
N PRO A 2 3.55 -2.77 30.91
CA PRO A 2 3.65 -3.58 29.70
C PRO A 2 2.92 -2.89 28.54
N THR A 3 3.43 -3.08 27.33
CA THR A 3 2.81 -2.65 26.09
C THR A 3 1.66 -3.59 25.71
N LEU A 4 0.73 -3.09 24.90
CA LEU A 4 -0.37 -3.90 24.35
C LEU A 4 0.11 -5.22 23.71
N PRO A 5 1.14 -5.23 22.84
CA PRO A 5 1.70 -6.48 22.32
C PRO A 5 2.30 -7.41 23.40
N GLU A 6 2.96 -6.90 24.44
CA GLU A 6 3.44 -7.75 25.56
C GLU A 6 2.28 -8.43 26.30
N MET A 7 1.16 -7.72 26.47
CA MET A 7 -0.05 -8.27 27.08
C MET A 7 -0.71 -9.34 26.18
N LEU A 8 -0.87 -9.05 24.88
CA LEU A 8 -1.44 -9.99 23.91
C LEU A 8 -0.60 -11.25 23.76
N ARG A 9 0.73 -11.12 23.76
CA ARG A 9 1.65 -12.26 23.71
C ARG A 9 1.50 -13.17 24.93
N SER A 10 1.36 -12.58 26.11
CA SER A 10 1.14 -13.31 27.36
C SER A 10 -0.19 -14.09 27.36
N ALA A 11 -1.16 -13.66 26.53
CA ALA A 11 -2.42 -14.36 26.30
C ALA A 11 -2.38 -15.36 25.13
N GLY A 12 -1.22 -15.64 24.54
CA GLY A 12 -1.04 -16.64 23.49
C GLY A 12 -1.26 -16.15 22.05
N TYR A 13 -1.45 -14.84 21.85
CA TYR A 13 -1.56 -14.27 20.50
C TYR A 13 -0.18 -14.03 19.89
N GLY A 14 -0.06 -14.32 18.59
CA GLY A 14 1.08 -13.83 17.80
C GLY A 14 0.94 -12.32 17.56
N THR A 15 2.00 -11.57 17.79
CA THR A 15 1.99 -10.10 17.69
C THR A 15 2.85 -9.61 16.54
N TYR A 16 2.25 -8.78 15.68
CA TYR A 16 2.90 -8.30 14.45
C TYR A 16 2.69 -6.80 14.33
N MET A 17 3.73 -6.08 13.92
CA MET A 17 3.63 -4.66 13.59
C MET A 17 4.03 -4.41 12.14
N THR A 18 3.24 -3.61 11.44
CA THR A 18 3.56 -3.07 10.11
C THR A 18 3.48 -1.55 10.10
N GLY A 19 4.41 -0.88 9.42
CA GLY A 19 4.43 0.57 9.28
C GLY A 19 5.38 1.30 10.23
N LYS A 20 5.04 2.54 10.60
CA LYS A 20 5.94 3.45 11.32
C LYS A 20 6.00 3.13 12.82
N TRP A 21 7.22 3.00 13.35
CA TRP A 21 7.45 2.96 14.81
C TRP A 21 7.68 4.37 15.39
N HIS A 22 8.78 5.04 15.03
CA HIS A 22 9.16 6.39 15.49
C HIS A 22 9.19 6.58 17.02
N ILE A 23 9.54 5.52 17.76
CA ILE A 23 9.72 5.57 19.21
C ILE A 23 11.14 5.05 19.53
N GLY A 24 12.05 5.95 19.92
CA GLY A 24 13.38 5.56 20.42
C GLY A 24 14.32 4.87 19.42
N ASN A 25 14.19 5.15 18.12
CA ASN A 25 15.08 4.66 17.04
C ASN A 25 16.58 4.53 17.40
N SER A 26 17.14 5.46 18.18
CA SER A 26 18.54 5.49 18.61
C SER A 26 18.93 4.41 19.63
N ASP A 27 17.97 3.79 20.33
CA ASP A 27 18.20 2.73 21.29
C ASP A 27 17.53 1.42 20.83
N PRO A 28 18.32 0.39 20.43
CA PRO A 28 17.80 -0.92 20.04
C PRO A 28 16.91 -1.60 21.08
N ALA A 29 17.02 -1.27 22.37
CA ALA A 29 16.15 -1.79 23.42
C ALA A 29 14.69 -1.31 23.28
N THR A 30 14.46 -0.24 22.51
CA THR A 30 13.14 0.34 22.31
C THR A 30 12.49 -0.04 20.98
N TRP A 31 13.18 -0.83 20.15
CA TRP A 31 12.67 -1.25 18.85
C TRP A 31 11.47 -2.23 19.00
N PRO A 32 10.61 -2.36 17.97
CA PRO A 32 9.35 -3.11 18.08
C PRO A 32 9.51 -4.55 18.60
N LEU A 33 10.57 -5.25 18.18
CA LEU A 33 10.80 -6.65 18.59
C LEU A 33 11.16 -6.78 20.08
N GLN A 34 11.71 -5.73 20.67
CA GLN A 34 12.04 -5.62 22.08
C GLN A 34 10.85 -5.08 22.90
N ARG A 35 9.79 -4.63 22.23
CA ARG A 35 8.57 -4.07 22.82
C ARG A 35 7.35 -4.96 22.56
N GLY A 36 7.56 -6.28 22.56
CA GLY A 36 6.49 -7.28 22.58
C GLY A 36 6.01 -7.80 21.24
N PHE A 37 6.46 -7.25 20.11
CA PHE A 37 6.10 -7.77 18.78
C PHE A 37 6.96 -8.98 18.41
N ASP A 38 6.33 -10.08 18.03
CA ASP A 38 7.04 -11.27 17.51
C ASP A 38 7.67 -11.02 16.14
N ARG A 39 7.05 -10.13 15.34
CA ARG A 39 7.57 -9.66 14.05
C ARG A 39 7.26 -8.18 13.81
N PHE A 40 8.17 -7.51 13.11
CA PHE A 40 8.02 -6.13 12.68
C PHE A 40 8.43 -6.00 11.21
N TYR A 41 7.67 -5.22 10.45
CA TYR A 41 7.95 -4.85 9.08
C TYR A 41 7.61 -3.38 8.85
N GLY A 42 8.60 -2.51 8.76
CA GLY A 42 8.35 -1.08 8.64
C GLY A 42 9.64 -0.29 8.84
N PHE A 43 9.50 0.99 9.15
CA PHE A 43 10.63 1.89 9.37
C PHE A 43 10.63 2.42 10.81
N LEU A 44 11.83 2.56 11.37
CA LEU A 44 12.04 3.00 12.75
C LEU A 44 11.95 4.51 12.89
N GLU A 45 12.29 5.25 11.83
CA GLU A 45 12.31 6.72 11.79
C GLU A 45 10.93 7.36 11.69
N GLY A 46 10.87 8.67 11.90
CA GLY A 46 9.64 9.44 11.77
C GLY A 46 9.10 9.56 10.36
N THR A 47 9.99 9.43 9.39
CA THR A 47 9.69 9.44 7.96
C THR A 47 10.60 8.44 7.27
N SER A 48 10.17 7.92 6.13
CA SER A 48 11.02 7.14 5.24
C SER A 48 10.97 7.77 3.86
N LYS A 49 12.11 7.84 3.17
CA LYS A 49 12.13 8.35 1.80
C LYS A 49 11.39 7.36 0.91
N PHE A 50 10.39 7.84 0.19
CA PHE A 50 9.55 7.03 -0.71
C PHE A 50 10.39 6.24 -1.73
N PHE A 51 11.54 6.79 -2.14
CA PHE A 51 12.44 6.21 -3.14
C PHE A 51 13.68 5.52 -2.57
N ARG A 52 13.87 5.58 -1.26
CA ARG A 52 15.04 5.02 -0.57
C ARG A 52 14.66 4.70 0.88
N PRO A 53 13.93 3.60 1.12
CA PRO A 53 13.62 3.18 2.47
C PRO A 53 14.89 2.64 3.12
N ASP A 54 15.69 3.54 3.70
CA ASP A 54 16.94 3.21 4.38
C ASP A 54 16.71 2.27 5.59
N ASP A 55 15.47 2.16 6.09
CA ASP A 55 15.14 1.56 7.39
C ASP A 55 14.15 0.39 7.33
N LEU A 56 13.93 -0.24 6.17
CA LEU A 56 13.06 -1.44 6.13
C LEU A 56 13.76 -2.64 6.79
N HIS A 57 13.37 -2.94 8.03
CA HIS A 57 14.07 -3.93 8.86
C HIS A 57 13.29 -5.24 9.03
N TRP A 58 13.73 -6.33 8.38
CA TRP A 58 13.22 -7.69 8.63
C TRP A 58 14.32 -8.77 8.49
N PRO A 59 15.26 -8.89 9.44
CA PRO A 59 16.49 -9.67 9.28
C PRO A 59 16.27 -11.18 9.05
N ARG A 60 15.17 -11.75 9.57
CA ARG A 60 14.83 -13.18 9.37
C ARG A 60 14.12 -13.48 8.05
N GLY A 61 13.50 -12.50 7.41
CA GLY A 61 12.72 -12.73 6.18
C GLY A 61 13.30 -12.12 4.91
N ILE A 62 14.27 -11.22 5.05
CA ILE A 62 15.08 -10.73 3.94
C ILE A 62 16.27 -11.68 3.77
N SER A 63 16.35 -12.30 2.60
CA SER A 63 17.48 -13.19 2.28
C SER A 63 18.81 -12.44 2.45
N PRO A 64 19.90 -13.09 2.89
CA PRO A 64 21.18 -12.41 3.11
C PRO A 64 21.66 -11.59 1.91
N ALA A 65 21.42 -12.07 0.69
CA ALA A 65 21.77 -11.37 -0.55
C ALA A 65 20.95 -10.10 -0.82
N GLN A 66 19.76 -9.97 -0.22
CA GLN A 66 18.88 -8.81 -0.38
C GLN A 66 19.01 -7.79 0.77
N ARG A 67 19.84 -8.07 1.78
CA ARG A 67 20.03 -7.14 2.91
C ARG A 67 20.85 -5.94 2.44
N GLY A 68 20.27 -4.75 2.56
CA GLY A 68 20.90 -3.49 2.12
C GLY A 68 20.83 -3.23 0.61
N SER A 69 20.16 -4.10 -0.17
CA SER A 69 19.92 -3.85 -1.59
C SER A 69 18.67 -3.02 -1.84
N LEU A 70 18.65 -2.30 -2.96
CA LEU A 70 17.44 -1.64 -3.45
C LEU A 70 16.65 -2.58 -4.36
N ILE A 71 15.35 -2.71 -4.10
CA ILE A 71 14.42 -3.44 -4.96
C ILE A 71 13.64 -2.42 -5.79
N HIS A 72 13.94 -2.34 -7.09
CA HIS A 72 13.31 -1.41 -8.03
C HIS A 72 12.06 -2.02 -8.66
N GLN A 73 11.03 -2.21 -7.84
CA GLN A 73 9.73 -2.75 -8.25
C GLN A 73 8.62 -1.75 -7.95
N ASN A 74 7.56 -1.77 -8.77
CA ASN A 74 6.34 -1.03 -8.46
C ASN A 74 5.62 -1.76 -7.31
N GLY A 75 5.28 -1.04 -6.25
CA GLY A 75 4.50 -1.56 -5.13
C GLY A 75 3.67 -0.47 -4.48
N PHE A 76 2.70 -0.86 -3.67
CA PHE A 76 1.76 0.04 -3.02
C PHE A 76 1.26 -0.56 -1.69
N LEU A 77 0.59 0.26 -0.87
CA LEU A 77 0.29 -0.09 0.53
C LEU A 77 -0.41 -1.47 0.74
N PRO A 78 -1.39 -1.89 -0.10
CA PRO A 78 -2.01 -3.20 0.00
C PRO A 78 -1.04 -4.39 -0.09
N ASP A 79 0.13 -4.23 -0.71
CA ASP A 79 1.16 -5.30 -0.77
C ASP A 79 1.68 -5.64 0.64
N LEU A 80 1.71 -4.67 1.55
CA LEU A 80 2.08 -4.91 2.94
C LEU A 80 1.05 -5.78 3.65
N VAL A 81 -0.24 -5.51 3.41
CA VAL A 81 -1.32 -6.31 3.98
C VAL A 81 -1.26 -7.74 3.44
N ALA A 82 -1.09 -7.91 2.13
CA ALA A 82 -0.93 -9.23 1.51
C ALA A 82 0.28 -9.98 2.07
N THR A 83 1.40 -9.28 2.27
CA THR A 83 2.62 -9.84 2.89
C THR A 83 2.38 -10.27 4.34
N CYS A 84 1.69 -9.46 5.14
CA CYS A 84 1.35 -9.80 6.52
C CYS A 84 0.45 -11.04 6.60
N LEU A 85 -0.58 -11.13 5.75
CA LEU A 85 -1.47 -12.29 5.70
C LEU A 85 -0.71 -13.56 5.32
N ASP A 86 0.10 -13.49 4.27
CA ASP A 86 0.95 -14.60 3.82
C ASP A 86 1.92 -15.04 4.93
N LEU A 87 2.56 -14.11 5.63
CA LEU A 87 3.51 -14.41 6.71
C LEU A 87 2.87 -14.93 8.00
N GLY A 88 1.63 -14.53 8.27
CA GLY A 88 0.83 -14.99 9.39
C GLY A 88 0.11 -16.31 9.12
N ALA A 89 0.23 -16.87 7.90
CA ALA A 89 -0.60 -17.98 7.44
C ALA A 89 -2.10 -17.73 7.67
N ALA A 90 -2.52 -16.46 7.53
CA ALA A 90 -3.87 -16.01 7.80
C ALA A 90 -4.70 -16.04 6.52
N THR A 91 -5.88 -16.64 6.60
CA THR A 91 -6.85 -16.60 5.51
C THR A 91 -7.72 -15.37 5.66
N ARG A 92 -7.87 -14.59 4.58
CA ARG A 92 -8.82 -13.49 4.56
C ARG A 92 -10.25 -14.04 4.57
N PRO A 93 -11.17 -13.50 5.38
CA PRO A 93 -12.55 -13.96 5.39
C PRO A 93 -13.20 -13.72 4.02
N ALA A 94 -14.03 -14.67 3.57
CA ALA A 94 -14.78 -14.54 2.33
C ALA A 94 -15.89 -13.49 2.44
N THR A 95 -16.36 -13.21 3.65
CA THR A 95 -17.41 -12.24 3.94
C THR A 95 -17.05 -11.35 5.12
N MET A 96 -17.57 -10.13 5.11
CA MET A 96 -17.44 -9.14 6.18
C MET A 96 -18.82 -8.49 6.36
N GLU A 97 -19.36 -8.53 7.57
CA GLU A 97 -20.70 -7.98 7.89
C GLU A 97 -21.82 -8.50 6.96
N GLY A 98 -21.77 -9.79 6.63
CA GLY A 98 -22.76 -10.43 5.73
C GLY A 98 -22.62 -10.09 4.25
N ARG A 99 -21.60 -9.31 3.86
CA ARG A 99 -21.29 -8.96 2.46
C ARG A 99 -20.02 -9.68 2.00
N PRO A 100 -19.84 -9.92 0.69
CA PRO A 100 -18.56 -10.39 0.16
C PRO A 100 -17.41 -9.47 0.57
N ALA A 101 -16.30 -10.02 1.05
CA ALA A 101 -15.12 -9.23 1.33
C ALA A 101 -14.57 -8.63 0.02
N PRO A 102 -14.23 -7.32 -0.04
CA PRO A 102 -13.75 -6.69 -1.27
C PRO A 102 -12.48 -7.38 -1.79
N VAL A 103 -12.34 -7.66 -3.08
CA VAL A 103 -11.06 -8.16 -3.61
C VAL A 103 -9.98 -7.09 -3.43
N VAL A 104 -8.80 -7.47 -2.94
CA VAL A 104 -7.64 -6.54 -2.82
C VAL A 104 -6.61 -6.88 -3.87
N ASP A 105 -5.98 -5.85 -4.42
CA ASP A 105 -4.97 -5.98 -5.48
C ASP A 105 -3.55 -6.23 -4.94
N GLY A 106 -3.37 -6.22 -3.62
CA GLY A 106 -2.06 -6.40 -2.99
C GLY A 106 -1.45 -7.78 -3.27
N ARG A 107 -0.14 -7.81 -3.51
CA ARG A 107 0.67 -9.01 -3.70
C ARG A 107 1.71 -9.14 -2.58
N THR A 108 2.01 -10.37 -2.17
CA THR A 108 3.05 -10.60 -1.16
C THR A 108 4.43 -10.20 -1.70
N LEU A 109 5.20 -9.48 -0.90
CA LEU A 109 6.58 -9.11 -1.20
C LEU A 109 7.56 -10.27 -0.99
N ARG A 110 7.11 -11.39 -0.41
CA ARG A 110 7.97 -12.52 -0.05
C ARG A 110 8.89 -12.99 -1.19
N PRO A 111 8.42 -13.15 -2.45
CA PRO A 111 9.30 -13.55 -3.55
C PRO A 111 10.43 -12.54 -3.78
N LEU A 112 10.13 -11.24 -3.77
CA LEU A 112 11.13 -10.19 -3.96
C LEU A 112 12.17 -10.17 -2.82
N LEU A 113 11.73 -10.34 -1.58
CA LEU A 113 12.61 -10.40 -0.40
C LEU A 113 13.50 -11.66 -0.41
N ALA A 114 13.07 -12.70 -1.14
CA ALA A 114 13.86 -13.90 -1.44
C ALA A 114 14.77 -13.75 -2.68
N GLY A 115 14.73 -12.60 -3.37
CA GLY A 115 15.57 -12.30 -4.53
C GLY A 115 14.94 -12.58 -5.90
N ALA A 116 13.63 -12.81 -5.99
CA ALA A 116 12.95 -12.90 -7.27
C ALA A 116 13.04 -11.57 -8.04
N THR A 117 13.20 -11.66 -9.36
CA THR A 117 13.33 -10.49 -10.26
C THR A 117 12.09 -10.24 -11.10
N ALA A 118 11.13 -11.17 -11.09
CA ALA A 118 9.86 -11.00 -11.79
C ALA A 118 9.11 -9.77 -11.23
N PRO A 119 8.35 -9.04 -12.06
CA PRO A 119 7.53 -7.93 -11.60
C PRO A 119 6.60 -8.33 -10.46
N LEU A 120 6.50 -7.48 -9.42
CA LEU A 120 5.54 -7.73 -8.32
C LEU A 120 4.09 -7.77 -8.82
N HIS A 121 3.80 -6.84 -9.73
CA HIS A 121 2.50 -6.66 -10.34
C HIS A 121 2.62 -6.86 -11.85
N ASP A 122 1.78 -7.75 -12.36
CA ASP A 122 1.58 -8.06 -13.77
C ASP A 122 0.39 -7.30 -14.38
N ALA A 123 -0.36 -6.58 -13.54
CA ALA A 123 -1.49 -5.75 -13.91
C ALA A 123 -1.28 -4.29 -13.45
N PRO A 124 -1.96 -3.32 -14.09
CA PRO A 124 -1.88 -1.91 -13.68
C PRO A 124 -2.36 -1.69 -12.25
N ILE A 125 -1.57 -0.95 -11.46
CA ILE A 125 -1.95 -0.46 -10.14
C ILE A 125 -2.78 0.81 -10.34
N CYS A 126 -4.00 0.84 -9.82
CA CYS A 126 -4.90 1.98 -9.94
C CYS A 126 -5.18 2.60 -8.56
N LEU A 127 -5.30 3.92 -8.52
CA LEU A 127 -5.73 4.68 -7.34
C LEU A 127 -6.74 5.74 -7.74
N GLU A 128 -7.66 6.02 -6.83
CA GLU A 128 -8.60 7.13 -6.90
C GLU A 128 -8.67 7.78 -5.51
N HIS A 129 -8.70 9.11 -5.49
CA HIS A 129 -8.93 9.89 -4.28
C HIS A 129 -9.53 11.25 -4.64
N GLU A 130 -10.78 11.46 -4.21
CA GLU A 130 -11.50 12.73 -4.38
C GLU A 130 -11.55 13.19 -5.84
N GLY A 131 -11.81 12.25 -6.75
CA GLY A 131 -11.89 12.51 -8.20
C GLY A 131 -10.54 12.58 -8.90
N ASN A 132 -9.43 12.59 -8.15
CA ASN A 132 -8.10 12.46 -8.71
C ASN A 132 -7.79 10.98 -8.94
N ARG A 133 -7.09 10.68 -10.02
CA ARG A 133 -6.94 9.32 -10.53
C ARG A 133 -5.53 9.05 -11.00
N MET A 134 -5.06 7.83 -10.76
CA MET A 134 -3.72 7.39 -11.13
C MET A 134 -3.73 5.94 -11.60
N VAL A 135 -2.95 5.63 -12.63
CA VAL A 135 -2.64 4.28 -13.10
C VAL A 135 -1.14 4.13 -13.26
N ARG A 136 -0.56 3.10 -12.65
CA ARG A 136 0.86 2.75 -12.74
C ARG A 136 1.00 1.38 -13.41
N ASP A 137 1.77 1.32 -14.48
CA ASP A 137 2.04 0.08 -15.20
C ASP A 137 3.43 0.11 -15.84
N GLY A 138 4.32 -0.77 -15.36
CA GLY A 138 5.74 -0.77 -15.76
C GLY A 138 6.36 0.62 -15.58
N ARG A 139 6.89 1.20 -16.66
CA ARG A 139 7.48 2.54 -16.71
C ARG A 139 6.46 3.69 -16.74
N TRP A 140 5.22 3.41 -17.13
CA TRP A 140 4.21 4.43 -17.39
C TRP A 140 3.43 4.80 -16.14
N LYS A 141 3.16 6.08 -15.96
CA LYS A 141 2.23 6.59 -14.95
C LYS A 141 1.26 7.54 -15.63
N LEU A 142 -0.03 7.20 -15.57
CA LEU A 142 -1.14 8.02 -16.04
C LEU A 142 -1.75 8.71 -14.83
N VAL A 143 -1.93 10.03 -14.86
CA VAL A 143 -2.54 10.81 -13.78
C VAL A 143 -3.57 11.78 -14.34
N GLY A 144 -4.61 12.06 -13.58
CA GLY A 144 -5.58 13.10 -13.91
C GLY A 144 -6.13 13.71 -12.63
N PHE A 145 -6.07 15.02 -12.53
CA PHE A 145 -6.76 15.74 -11.48
C PHE A 145 -8.26 15.77 -11.76
N PHE A 146 -9.06 16.05 -10.73
CA PHE A 146 -10.50 16.14 -10.89
C PHE A 146 -10.87 17.14 -11.99
N ARG A 147 -11.68 16.68 -12.97
CA ARG A 147 -12.11 17.42 -14.18
C ARG A 147 -11.02 17.82 -15.17
N GLU A 148 -9.77 17.44 -14.91
CA GLU A 148 -8.66 17.66 -15.83
C GLU A 148 -8.45 16.45 -16.75
N PRO A 149 -7.87 16.68 -17.95
CA PRO A 149 -7.53 15.59 -18.85
C PRO A 149 -6.45 14.68 -18.25
N TRP A 150 -6.29 13.50 -18.84
CA TRP A 150 -5.20 12.61 -18.49
C TRP A 150 -3.85 13.18 -18.94
N GLU A 151 -2.87 13.05 -18.07
CA GLU A 151 -1.46 13.27 -18.33
C GLU A 151 -0.72 11.94 -18.23
N LEU A 152 0.31 11.76 -19.04
CA LEU A 152 1.12 10.55 -19.08
C LEU A 152 2.58 10.88 -18.87
N TYR A 153 3.23 10.14 -17.99
CA TYR A 153 4.63 10.30 -17.63
C TYR A 153 5.39 8.99 -17.75
N ASP A 154 6.63 9.07 -18.22
CA ASP A 154 7.59 7.96 -18.27
C ASP A 154 8.53 8.04 -17.06
N LEU A 155 8.26 7.26 -16.02
CA LEU A 155 9.03 7.36 -14.77
C LEU A 155 10.44 6.76 -14.85
N GLU A 156 10.83 6.11 -15.96
CA GLU A 156 12.23 5.69 -16.15
C GLU A 156 13.12 6.88 -16.52
N THR A 157 12.57 7.85 -17.25
CA THR A 157 13.32 9.01 -17.74
C THR A 157 12.91 10.32 -17.06
N ASP A 158 11.71 10.36 -16.49
CA ASP A 158 11.11 11.53 -15.83
C ASP A 158 10.42 11.13 -14.52
N ARG A 159 11.23 10.92 -13.47
CA ARG A 159 10.73 10.59 -12.13
C ARG A 159 9.98 11.74 -11.45
N ALA A 160 10.15 12.96 -11.94
CA ALA A 160 9.56 14.17 -11.36
C ALA A 160 8.21 14.53 -11.99
N GLU A 161 7.77 13.79 -13.01
CA GLU A 161 6.51 14.05 -13.72
C GLU A 161 6.49 15.48 -14.32
N ALA A 162 7.64 15.92 -14.84
CA ALA A 162 7.82 17.26 -15.36
C ALA A 162 7.40 17.40 -16.84
N ARG A 163 7.33 16.28 -17.58
CA ARG A 163 7.04 16.27 -19.02
C ARG A 163 5.88 15.35 -19.34
N ASN A 164 4.70 15.94 -19.52
CA ASN A 164 3.53 15.24 -20.03
C ASN A 164 3.77 14.80 -21.49
N VAL A 165 3.75 13.48 -21.72
CA VAL A 165 3.94 12.86 -23.04
C VAL A 165 2.66 12.21 -23.60
N ALA A 166 1.49 12.52 -23.02
CA ALA A 166 0.21 11.92 -23.42
C ALA A 166 -0.10 12.06 -24.92
N ALA A 167 0.15 13.24 -25.50
CA ALA A 167 -0.11 13.50 -26.91
C ALA A 167 0.76 12.64 -27.86
N ALA A 168 1.95 12.25 -27.41
CA ALA A 168 2.87 11.42 -28.20
C ALA A 168 2.58 9.91 -28.07
N HIS A 169 1.83 9.49 -27.05
CA HIS A 169 1.53 8.08 -26.76
C HIS A 169 0.02 7.85 -26.50
N PRO A 170 -0.87 8.19 -27.45
CA PRO A 170 -2.31 8.09 -27.26
C PRO A 170 -2.82 6.64 -27.09
N ASP A 171 -2.08 5.67 -27.62
CA ASP A 171 -2.33 4.24 -27.43
C ASP A 171 -2.12 3.82 -25.96
N ILE A 172 -1.05 4.30 -25.32
CA ILE A 172 -0.76 4.04 -23.91
C ILE A 172 -1.80 4.72 -23.02
N VAL A 173 -2.16 5.98 -23.30
CA VAL A 173 -3.22 6.70 -22.58
C VAL A 173 -4.52 5.91 -22.62
N ARG A 174 -4.96 5.48 -23.80
CA ARG A 174 -6.21 4.72 -23.97
C ARG A 174 -6.17 3.39 -23.23
N ARG A 175 -5.06 2.67 -23.28
CA ARG A 175 -4.89 1.38 -22.58
C ARG A 175 -4.98 1.54 -21.06
N LEU A 176 -4.28 2.53 -20.51
CA LEU A 176 -4.26 2.77 -19.06
C LEU A 176 -5.58 3.39 -18.56
N ALA A 177 -6.20 4.28 -19.33
CA ALA A 177 -7.53 4.80 -19.01
C ALA A 177 -8.60 3.69 -19.01
N ALA A 178 -8.51 2.73 -19.94
CA ALA A 178 -9.39 1.56 -19.95
C ALA A 178 -9.16 0.67 -18.71
N ALA A 179 -7.90 0.44 -18.33
CA ALA A 179 -7.57 -0.31 -17.11
C ALA A 179 -8.14 0.38 -15.85
N TYR A 180 -8.05 1.71 -15.76
CA TYR A 180 -8.68 2.48 -14.69
C TYR A 180 -10.19 2.28 -14.68
N ALA A 181 -10.87 2.39 -15.82
CA ALA A 181 -12.32 2.23 -15.90
C ALA A 181 -12.75 0.83 -15.43
N THR A 182 -12.06 -0.22 -15.88
CA THR A 182 -12.31 -1.60 -15.41
C THR A 182 -12.09 -1.74 -13.91
N TRP A 183 -11.00 -1.18 -13.39
CA TRP A 183 -10.70 -1.20 -11.96
C TRP A 183 -11.77 -0.46 -11.15
N ALA A 184 -12.13 0.76 -11.56
CA ALA A 184 -13.09 1.62 -10.88
C ALA A 184 -14.47 0.95 -10.76
N THR A 185 -14.96 0.35 -11.85
CA THR A 185 -16.20 -0.44 -11.81
C THR A 185 -16.12 -1.61 -10.84
N ARG A 186 -15.01 -2.36 -10.85
CA ARG A 186 -14.82 -3.53 -9.99
C ARG A 186 -14.78 -3.17 -8.50
N VAL A 187 -14.14 -2.06 -8.14
CA VAL A 187 -14.01 -1.63 -6.73
C VAL A 187 -15.16 -0.75 -6.25
N GLY A 188 -16.07 -0.36 -7.16
CA GLY A 188 -17.18 0.53 -6.85
C GLY A 188 -16.75 1.98 -6.60
N ALA A 189 -15.69 2.44 -7.26
CA ALA A 189 -15.30 3.84 -7.20
C ALA A 189 -16.38 4.70 -7.88
N LEU A 190 -17.01 5.58 -7.10
CA LEU A 190 -18.06 6.46 -7.57
C LEU A 190 -17.46 7.73 -8.20
N PRO A 191 -18.15 8.37 -9.15
CA PRO A 191 -17.79 9.71 -9.59
C PRO A 191 -17.72 10.67 -8.39
N TRP A 192 -16.70 11.52 -8.34
CA TRP A 192 -16.50 12.40 -7.19
C TRP A 192 -17.67 13.37 -6.96
N ASP A 193 -18.34 13.81 -8.04
CA ASP A 193 -19.54 14.65 -7.93
C ASP A 193 -20.64 14.00 -7.07
N GLU A 194 -20.70 12.66 -7.04
CA GLU A 194 -21.60 11.87 -6.19
C GLU A 194 -20.95 11.61 -4.83
N ALA A 195 -19.73 11.04 -4.83
CA ALA A 195 -19.03 10.59 -3.63
C ALA A 195 -18.78 11.70 -2.59
N GLN A 196 -18.56 12.95 -3.02
CA GLN A 196 -18.32 14.08 -2.13
C GLN A 196 -19.48 14.38 -1.18
N HIS A 197 -20.68 13.89 -1.48
CA HIS A 197 -21.86 14.03 -0.64
C HIS A 197 -22.05 12.86 0.34
N HIS A 198 -21.24 11.81 0.23
CA HIS A 198 -21.24 10.70 1.17
C HIS A 198 -20.28 10.99 2.33
N SER A 199 -20.81 11.02 3.56
CA SER A 199 -19.98 11.05 4.77
C SER A 199 -19.84 9.65 5.35
N VAL A 200 -18.61 9.16 5.48
CA VAL A 200 -18.29 8.00 6.35
C VAL A 200 -18.35 8.35 7.84
N TYR A 201 -18.61 9.63 8.14
CA TYR A 201 -18.84 10.21 9.45
C TYR A 201 -20.24 10.82 9.52
N ASP A 202 -21.25 10.08 9.09
CA ASP A 202 -22.58 10.37 9.57
C ASP A 202 -22.59 10.15 11.10
N ALA A 203 -22.37 11.25 11.82
CA ALA A 203 -22.16 11.24 13.27
C ALA A 203 -23.38 10.69 14.01
N ASP A 204 -24.57 10.88 13.42
CA ASP A 204 -25.85 10.42 13.95
C ASP A 204 -25.93 8.89 13.99
N THR A 205 -25.33 8.21 13.01
CA THR A 205 -25.32 6.73 12.93
C THR A 205 -24.08 6.09 13.57
N LYS A 206 -22.91 6.75 13.55
CA LYS A 206 -21.67 6.16 14.08
C LYS A 206 -21.49 6.30 15.60
N TYR A 207 -22.00 7.38 16.20
CA TYR A 207 -21.86 7.63 17.64
C TYR A 207 -23.20 7.70 18.38
N GLY A 208 -24.34 7.62 17.69
CA GLY A 208 -25.67 7.69 18.30
C GLY A 208 -25.94 9.01 19.04
N ILE A 209 -25.21 10.08 18.72
CA ILE A 209 -25.38 11.38 19.35
C ILE A 209 -26.48 12.11 18.57
N ARG A 210 -27.74 11.96 19.00
CA ARG A 210 -28.81 12.86 18.55
C ARG A 210 -28.55 14.24 19.15
N ARG A 211 -28.56 15.27 18.31
CA ARG A 211 -28.66 16.67 18.76
C ARG A 211 -30.03 16.95 19.37
#